data_AF-A0AB36GSR8-F1
#
_entry.id   AF-A0AB36GSR8-F1
#
_cell.length_a   1.000
_cell.length_b   1.000
_cell.length_c   1.000
_cell.angle_alpha   90.00
_cell.angle_beta   90.00
_cell.angle_gamma   90.00
#
_symmetry.space_group_name_H-M   'P 1'
#
loop_
_entity.id
_entity.type
_entity.pdbx_description
1 polymer ?
#
loop_
_entity_poly.entity_id
_entity_poly.type
_entity_poly.pdbx_seq_one_letter_code
_entity_poly.pdbx_strand_id
1 'polypeptide(L)'
;MDQPSIDPHFPNEPQRPAEPKESELPPRRGLAGIFNEKLALWGSAILLGSWALGFLSLLLADSAASGPDGAASYMFGFFGLFAFIGLWFATPFLAPLFAFIAIASLDSDVPERKRNAIIALVLSIASVIPIVAHFAPNYLF
;
A
#
# COMPACT_ATOMS: atom_id res chain seq x y z
N MET A 1 50.79 -65.41 -2.36
CA MET A 1 50.50 -65.14 -3.79
C MET A 1 49.02 -64.92 -3.82
N ASP A 2 48.62 -63.71 -3.45
CA ASP A 2 47.26 -63.37 -3.05
C ASP A 2 46.67 -62.46 -4.13
N GLN A 3 45.50 -62.85 -4.66
CA GLN A 3 44.76 -62.15 -5.71
C GLN A 3 44.42 -60.72 -5.29
N PRO A 4 44.54 -59.71 -6.19
CA PRO A 4 43.72 -58.52 -6.08
C PRO A 4 42.34 -58.79 -6.70
N SER A 5 41.31 -58.65 -5.86
CA SER A 5 39.89 -58.70 -6.21
C SER A 5 39.55 -57.64 -7.26
N ILE A 6 39.28 -58.07 -8.49
CA ILE A 6 38.65 -57.21 -9.51
C ILE A 6 37.15 -57.25 -9.24
N ASP A 7 36.62 -56.15 -8.70
CA ASP A 7 35.18 -55.91 -8.55
C ASP A 7 34.56 -55.71 -9.96
N PRO A 8 33.72 -56.63 -10.46
CA PRO A 8 33.19 -56.55 -11.81
C PRO A 8 31.93 -55.68 -11.80
N HIS A 9 32.05 -54.49 -12.40
CA HIS A 9 30.95 -53.76 -13.02
C HIS A 9 29.64 -53.68 -12.20
N PHE A 10 29.55 -52.65 -11.36
CA PHE A 10 28.25 -52.06 -11.04
C PHE A 10 27.50 -51.72 -12.36
N PRO A 11 26.23 -52.12 -12.50
CA PRO A 11 25.45 -51.74 -13.67
C PRO A 11 25.22 -50.23 -13.62
N ASN A 12 25.47 -49.55 -14.74
CA ASN A 12 25.00 -48.18 -14.99
C ASN A 12 23.55 -48.06 -14.54
N GLU A 13 23.30 -47.37 -13.43
CA GLU A 13 21.95 -46.90 -13.14
C GLU A 13 21.52 -46.04 -14.34
N PRO A 14 20.33 -46.24 -14.91
CA PRO A 14 19.85 -45.35 -15.95
C PRO A 14 19.77 -43.96 -15.32
N GLN A 15 20.61 -43.04 -15.81
CA GLN A 15 20.47 -41.62 -15.53
C GLN A 15 19.04 -41.24 -15.82
N ARG A 16 18.23 -41.08 -14.77
CA ARG A 16 16.92 -40.45 -14.88
C ARG A 16 17.16 -39.12 -15.60
N PRO A 17 16.44 -38.81 -16.69
CA PRO A 17 16.44 -37.46 -17.21
C PRO A 17 16.15 -36.54 -16.03
N ALA A 18 17.05 -35.59 -15.76
CA ALA A 18 16.83 -34.60 -14.72
C ALA A 18 15.42 -34.07 -14.91
N GLU A 19 14.57 -34.22 -13.88
CA GLU A 19 13.25 -33.58 -13.88
C GLU A 19 13.49 -32.12 -14.29
N PRO A 20 12.79 -31.61 -15.31
CA PRO A 20 12.96 -30.24 -15.71
C PRO A 20 12.66 -29.42 -14.48
N LYS A 21 13.70 -28.79 -13.91
CA LYS A 21 13.58 -27.79 -12.85
C LYS A 21 12.38 -26.96 -13.24
N GLU A 22 11.33 -27.02 -12.42
CA GLU A 22 10.19 -26.13 -12.54
C GLU A 22 10.79 -24.78 -12.87
N SER A 23 10.58 -24.38 -14.12
CA SER A 23 11.01 -23.09 -14.62
C SER A 23 10.45 -22.13 -13.61
N GLU A 24 11.31 -21.57 -12.76
CA GLU A 24 11.01 -20.40 -11.95
C GLU A 24 10.43 -19.43 -12.95
N LEU A 25 9.10 -19.38 -13.00
CA LEU A 25 8.37 -18.50 -13.88
C LEU A 25 8.97 -17.14 -13.57
N PRO A 26 9.62 -16.47 -14.55
CA PRO A 26 10.27 -15.21 -14.28
C PRO A 26 9.23 -14.34 -13.59
N PRO A 27 9.57 -13.67 -12.48
CA PRO A 27 8.57 -12.98 -11.66
C PRO A 27 7.78 -12.13 -12.63
N ARG A 28 6.47 -12.36 -12.74
CA ARG A 28 5.60 -11.66 -13.69
C ARG A 28 5.74 -10.17 -13.39
N ARG A 29 6.71 -9.50 -14.03
CA ARG A 29 7.02 -8.07 -13.98
C ARG A 29 5.96 -7.30 -14.77
N GLY A 30 4.70 -7.64 -14.57
CA GLY A 30 3.56 -6.88 -15.06
C GLY A 30 3.16 -5.83 -14.02
N LEU A 31 2.07 -5.12 -14.28
CA LEU A 31 1.45 -4.11 -13.42
C LEU A 31 1.40 -4.47 -11.92
N ALA A 32 1.39 -5.75 -11.56
CA ALA A 32 1.54 -6.25 -10.19
C ALA A 32 2.85 -5.81 -9.46
N GLY A 33 3.93 -5.53 -10.19
CA GLY A 33 5.17 -4.98 -9.61
C GLY A 33 5.04 -3.50 -9.21
N ILE A 34 4.16 -2.75 -9.89
CA ILE A 34 3.85 -1.35 -9.57
C ILE A 34 2.74 -1.30 -8.52
N PHE A 35 1.67 -2.07 -8.72
CA PHE A 35 0.54 -2.23 -7.79
C PHE A 35 0.81 -3.32 -6.75
N ASN A 36 1.80 -3.07 -5.88
CA ASN A 36 2.16 -3.99 -4.80
C ASN A 36 1.62 -3.53 -3.43
N GLU A 37 1.62 -4.40 -2.41
CA GLU A 37 1.13 -4.05 -1.05
C GLU A 37 1.86 -2.84 -0.47
N LYS A 38 3.15 -2.67 -0.81
CA LYS A 38 3.94 -1.52 -0.37
C LYS A 38 3.40 -0.22 -0.96
N LEU A 39 2.97 -0.23 -2.22
CA LEU A 39 2.36 0.95 -2.84
C LEU A 39 1.01 1.25 -2.19
N ALA A 40 0.20 0.24 -1.89
CA ALA A 40 -1.05 0.44 -1.17
C ALA A 40 -0.82 0.98 0.25
N LEU A 41 0.18 0.47 0.97
CA LEU A 41 0.53 0.91 2.31
C LEU A 41 1.03 2.35 2.33
N TRP A 42 2.04 2.67 1.52
CA TRP A 42 2.56 4.03 1.43
C TRP A 42 1.53 5.00 0.87
N GLY A 43 0.78 4.59 -0.16
CA GLY A 43 -0.27 5.39 -0.77
C GLY A 43 -1.38 5.73 0.23
N SER A 44 -1.89 4.75 0.96
CA SER A 44 -2.91 4.97 1.99
C SER A 44 -2.39 5.78 3.19
N ALA A 45 -1.14 5.56 3.60
CA ALA A 45 -0.50 6.36 4.65
C ALA A 45 -0.32 7.83 4.22
N ILE A 46 0.14 8.10 3.00
CA ILE A 46 0.27 9.45 2.45
C ILE A 46 -1.10 10.10 2.31
N LEU A 47 -2.11 9.36 1.84
CA LEU A 47 -3.47 9.87 1.68
C LEU A 47 -4.05 10.30 3.04
N LEU A 48 -3.94 9.44 4.06
CA LEU A 48 -4.40 9.76 5.41
C LEU A 48 -3.57 10.88 6.05
N GLY A 49 -2.25 10.87 5.86
CA GLY A 49 -1.37 11.93 6.33
C GLY A 49 -1.69 13.28 5.69
N SER A 50 -2.09 13.29 4.42
CA SER A 50 -2.50 14.50 3.71
C SER A 50 -3.80 15.07 4.28
N TRP A 51 -4.77 14.21 4.65
CA TRP A 51 -5.96 14.65 5.39
C TRP A 51 -5.58 15.31 6.73
N ALA A 52 -4.74 14.64 7.52
CA ALA A 52 -4.30 15.17 8.81
C ALA A 52 -3.58 16.52 8.65
N LEU A 53 -2.70 16.63 7.64
CA LEU A 53 -1.96 17.87 7.36
C LEU A 53 -2.88 19.00 6.89
N GLY A 54 -3.86 18.70 6.03
CA GLY A 54 -4.86 19.66 5.57
C GLY A 54 -5.68 20.22 6.73
N PHE A 55 -6.20 19.35 7.61
CA PHE A 55 -6.92 19.77 8.81
C PHE A 55 -6.03 20.56 9.79
N LEU A 56 -4.80 20.10 10.02
CA LEU A 56 -3.86 20.81 10.87
C LEU A 56 -3.58 22.23 10.34
N SER A 57 -3.43 22.37 9.02
CA SER A 57 -3.25 23.68 8.41
C SER A 57 -4.46 24.59 8.60
N LEU A 58 -5.68 24.07 8.45
CA LEU A 58 -6.90 24.85 8.71
C LEU A 58 -7.01 25.27 10.19
N LEU A 59 -6.65 24.39 11.12
CA LEU A 59 -6.60 24.71 12.55
C LEU A 59 -5.56 25.80 12.85
N LEU A 60 -4.38 25.72 12.25
CA LEU A 60 -3.36 26.75 12.37
C LEU A 60 -3.85 28.09 11.79
N ALA A 61 -4.56 28.05 10.66
CA ALA A 61 -5.14 29.24 10.04
C ALA A 61 -6.14 29.94 10.96
N ASP A 62 -7.02 29.16 11.60
CA ASP A 62 -8.01 29.66 12.55
C ASP A 62 -7.35 30.23 13.81
N SER A 63 -6.36 29.53 14.37
CA SER A 63 -5.61 30.02 15.53
C SER A 63 -4.86 31.34 15.25
N ALA A 64 -4.26 31.45 14.06
CA ALA A 64 -3.52 32.61 13.63
C ALA A 64 -4.43 33.78 13.21
N ALA A 65 -5.74 33.56 13.03
CA ALA A 65 -6.68 34.61 12.66
C ALA A 65 -6.83 35.68 13.76
N SER A 66 -6.49 35.33 15.01
CA SER A 66 -6.51 36.23 16.17
C SER A 66 -5.21 37.02 16.38
N GLY A 67 -4.17 36.77 15.56
CA GLY A 67 -2.88 37.45 15.65
C GLY A 67 -2.87 38.81 14.95
N PRO A 68 -1.89 39.69 15.27
CA PRO A 68 -1.76 41.02 14.66
C PRO A 68 -1.44 40.96 13.16
N ASP A 69 -0.83 39.86 12.68
CA ASP A 69 -0.44 39.66 11.29
C ASP A 69 -1.27 38.52 10.66
N GLY A 70 -2.34 38.87 9.95
CA GLY A 70 -3.23 37.92 9.26
C GLY A 70 -2.58 37.13 8.11
N ALA A 71 -1.29 37.37 7.81
CA ALA A 71 -0.54 36.68 6.76
C ALA A 71 -0.43 35.17 7.00
N ALA A 72 -0.18 34.76 8.26
CA ALA A 72 -0.11 33.35 8.60
C ALA A 72 -1.47 32.65 8.44
N SER A 73 -2.55 33.29 8.89
CA SER A 73 -3.92 32.79 8.70
C SER A 73 -4.23 32.59 7.22
N TYR A 74 -3.87 33.56 6.37
CA TYR A 74 -4.08 33.45 4.93
C TYR A 74 -3.26 32.33 4.29
N MET A 75 -1.96 32.20 4.61
CA MET A 75 -1.10 31.17 4.03
C MET A 75 -1.55 29.75 4.42
N PHE A 76 -1.79 29.51 5.71
CA PHE A 76 -2.24 28.22 6.21
C PHE A 76 -3.68 27.91 5.78
N GLY A 77 -4.54 28.92 5.69
CA GLY A 77 -5.93 28.78 5.24
C GLY A 77 -5.98 28.41 3.76
N PHE A 78 -5.20 29.10 2.93
CA PHE A 78 -5.09 28.79 1.50
C PHE A 78 -4.53 27.39 1.28
N PHE A 79 -3.41 27.03 1.92
CA PHE A 79 -2.84 25.68 1.80
C PHE A 79 -3.82 24.60 2.26
N GLY A 80 -4.45 24.80 3.42
CA GLY A 80 -5.41 23.86 3.99
C GLY A 80 -6.62 23.66 3.08
N LEU A 81 -7.16 24.74 2.51
CA LEU A 81 -8.29 24.69 1.59
C LEU A 81 -7.94 23.95 0.29
N PHE A 82 -6.79 24.24 -0.31
CA PHE A 82 -6.35 23.56 -1.53
C PHE A 82 -6.09 22.07 -1.29
N ALA A 83 -5.46 21.73 -0.16
CA ALA A 83 -5.29 20.34 0.25
C ALA A 83 -6.66 19.65 0.42
N PHE A 84 -7.61 20.31 1.09
CA PHE A 84 -8.95 19.78 1.31
C PHE A 84 -9.69 19.50 0.01
N ILE A 85 -9.73 20.46 -0.93
CA ILE A 85 -10.37 20.29 -2.24
C ILE A 85 -9.70 19.17 -3.03
N GLY A 86 -8.36 19.17 -3.09
CA GLY A 86 -7.61 18.14 -3.81
C GLY A 86 -7.85 16.74 -3.24
N LEU A 87 -7.84 16.59 -1.91
CA LEU A 87 -8.11 15.34 -1.22
C LEU A 87 -9.55 14.88 -1.38
N TRP A 88 -10.50 15.81 -1.39
CA TRP A 88 -11.90 15.51 -1.63
C TRP A 88 -12.10 14.87 -3.01
N PHE A 89 -11.43 15.37 -4.05
CA PHE A 89 -11.47 14.76 -5.37
C PHE A 89 -10.65 13.47 -5.45
N ALA A 90 -9.49 13.38 -4.81
CA ALA A 90 -8.56 12.26 -4.97
C ALA A 90 -8.97 11.01 -4.17
N THR A 91 -9.48 11.20 -2.95
CA THR A 91 -9.78 10.10 -2.01
C THR A 91 -10.82 9.10 -2.55
N PRO A 92 -11.92 9.51 -3.23
CA PRO A 92 -12.87 8.56 -3.82
C PRO A 92 -12.28 7.62 -4.87
N PHE A 93 -11.15 7.97 -5.49
CA PHE A 93 -10.47 7.12 -6.46
C PHE A 93 -9.30 6.37 -5.84
N LEU A 94 -8.48 7.06 -5.04
CA LEU A 94 -7.27 6.49 -4.44
C LEU A 94 -7.57 5.52 -3.29
N ALA A 95 -8.54 5.82 -2.42
CA ALA A 95 -8.84 4.94 -1.29
C ALA A 95 -9.37 3.57 -1.75
N PRO A 96 -10.32 3.47 -2.71
CA PRO A 96 -10.74 2.18 -3.26
C PRO A 96 -9.63 1.48 -4.03
N LEU A 97 -8.78 2.21 -4.76
CA LEU A 97 -7.64 1.63 -5.46
C LEU A 97 -6.67 0.95 -4.48
N PHE A 98 -6.28 1.65 -3.41
CA PHE A 98 -5.39 1.10 -2.39
C PHE A 98 -6.04 -0.06 -1.63
N ALA A 99 -7.34 0.03 -1.34
CA ALA A 99 -8.10 -1.07 -0.74
C ALA A 99 -8.12 -2.31 -1.65
N PHE A 100 -8.31 -2.14 -2.96
CA PHE A 100 -8.32 -3.26 -3.91
C PHE A 100 -6.95 -3.95 -4.01
N ILE A 101 -5.87 -3.17 -4.07
CA ILE A 101 -4.49 -3.71 -4.08
C ILE A 101 -4.19 -4.43 -2.77
N ALA A 102 -4.63 -3.87 -1.63
CA ALA A 102 -4.48 -4.49 -0.33
C ALA A 102 -5.23 -5.83 -0.28
N ILE A 103 -6.48 -5.89 -0.73
CA ILE A 103 -7.27 -7.13 -0.78
C ILE A 103 -6.59 -8.18 -1.66
N ALA A 104 -6.12 -7.80 -2.85
CA ALA A 104 -5.39 -8.71 -3.73
C ALA A 104 -4.09 -9.24 -3.10
N SER A 105 -3.50 -8.50 -2.17
CA SER A 105 -2.28 -8.89 -1.47
C SER A 105 -2.52 -9.79 -0.24
N LEU A 106 -3.77 -9.92 0.23
CA LEU A 106 -4.12 -10.79 1.37
C LEU A 106 -3.96 -12.29 1.05
N ASP A 107 -4.02 -12.66 -0.22
CA ASP A 107 -3.91 -14.05 -0.69
C ASP A 107 -2.46 -14.58 -0.68
N SER A 108 -1.48 -13.74 -0.34
CA SER A 108 -0.08 -14.16 -0.32
C SER A 108 0.27 -14.99 0.91
N ASP A 109 0.96 -16.12 0.74
CA ASP A 109 1.44 -16.97 1.85
C ASP A 109 2.48 -16.31 2.78
N VAL A 110 2.97 -15.12 2.44
CA VAL A 110 3.97 -14.40 3.24
C VAL A 110 3.29 -13.61 4.36
N PRO A 111 3.53 -13.93 5.65
CA PRO A 111 2.83 -13.31 6.77
C PRO A 111 3.07 -11.80 6.89
N GLU A 112 4.27 -11.32 6.56
CA GLU A 112 4.59 -9.89 6.55
C GLU A 112 3.78 -9.14 5.48
N ARG A 113 3.60 -9.75 4.31
CA ARG A 113 2.83 -9.19 3.20
C ARG A 113 1.35 -9.08 3.57
N LYS A 114 0.78 -10.12 4.20
CA LYS A 114 -0.58 -10.08 4.76
C LYS A 114 -0.76 -8.95 5.78
N ARG A 115 0.19 -8.77 6.71
CA ARG A 115 0.13 -7.69 7.71
C ARG A 115 0.11 -6.31 7.05
N ASN A 116 1.01 -6.06 6.11
CA ASN A 116 1.09 -4.78 5.40
C ASN A 116 -0.18 -4.50 4.59
N ALA A 117 -0.74 -5.53 3.96
CA ALA A 117 -2.02 -5.46 3.27
C ALA A 117 -3.18 -5.09 4.22
N ILE A 118 -3.27 -5.71 5.40
CA ILE A 118 -4.28 -5.37 6.41
C ILE A 118 -4.14 -3.90 6.83
N ILE A 119 -2.92 -3.44 7.15
CA ILE A 119 -2.68 -2.05 7.55
C ILE A 119 -3.08 -1.08 6.43
N ALA A 120 -2.68 -1.37 5.18
CA ALA A 120 -3.06 -0.57 4.03
C ALA A 120 -4.57 -0.49 3.83
N LEU A 121 -5.28 -1.61 4.03
CA LEU A 121 -6.74 -1.66 3.95
C LEU A 121 -7.39 -0.78 5.03
N VAL A 122 -6.94 -0.90 6.28
CA VAL A 122 -7.44 -0.08 7.40
C VAL A 122 -7.19 1.40 7.16
N LEU A 123 -5.99 1.78 6.73
CA LEU A 123 -5.65 3.17 6.39
C LEU A 123 -6.49 3.70 5.24
N SER A 124 -6.75 2.88 4.22
CA SER A 124 -7.59 3.24 3.08
C SER A 124 -9.03 3.51 3.52
N ILE A 125 -9.61 2.65 4.37
CA ILE A 125 -10.95 2.86 4.94
C ILE A 125 -10.97 4.12 5.82
N ALA A 126 -9.95 4.30 6.67
CA ALA A 126 -9.85 5.46 7.54
C ALA A 126 -9.78 6.78 6.76
N SER A 127 -9.14 6.78 5.59
CA SER A 127 -9.05 7.98 4.73
C SER A 127 -10.39 8.44 4.15
N VAL A 128 -11.42 7.60 4.18
CA VAL A 128 -12.79 7.96 3.74
C VAL A 128 -13.58 8.64 4.86
N ILE A 129 -13.20 8.46 6.12
CA ILE A 129 -13.89 9.02 7.30
C ILE A 129 -14.08 10.55 7.19
N PRO A 130 -13.07 11.36 6.82
CA PRO A 130 -13.25 12.81 6.67
C PRO A 130 -14.35 13.20 5.69
N ILE A 131 -14.48 12.47 4.58
CA ILE A 131 -15.53 12.71 3.57
C ILE A 131 -16.88 12.38 4.18
N VAL A 132 -17.03 11.19 4.78
CA VAL A 132 -18.29 10.78 5.39
C VAL A 132 -18.69 11.73 6.52
N ALA A 133 -17.77 12.12 7.40
CA ALA A 133 -18.03 13.04 8.50
C ALA A 133 -18.48 14.43 8.00
N HIS A 134 -17.93 14.90 6.88
CA HIS A 134 -18.32 16.19 6.30
C HIS A 134 -19.69 16.14 5.58
N PHE A 135 -20.04 15.02 4.94
CA PHE A 135 -21.26 14.89 4.13
C PHE A 135 -22.43 14.20 4.84
N ALA A 136 -22.20 13.32 5.81
CA ALA A 136 -23.25 12.64 6.56
C ALA A 136 -24.29 13.57 7.20
N PRO A 137 -23.95 14.76 7.71
CA PRO A 137 -24.94 15.68 8.26
C PRO A 137 -25.97 16.15 7.22
N ASN A 138 -25.61 16.19 5.93
CA ASN A 138 -26.47 16.69 4.85
C ASN A 138 -27.41 15.63 4.26
N TYR A 139 -27.27 14.35 4.64
CA TYR A 139 -28.09 13.24 4.11
C TYR A 139 -28.91 12.52 5.18
N LEU A 140 -28.76 12.89 6.46
CA LEU A 140 -29.45 12.27 7.59
C LEU A 140 -30.49 13.20 8.26
N PHE A 141 -30.72 14.40 7.75
CA PHE A 141 -31.74 15.34 8.22
C PHE A 141 -32.45 16.04 7.05
#